data_AF-A0A5D2RX47-F1
#
_entry.id   AF-A0A5D2RX47-F1
#
_cell.length_a   1.000
_cell.length_b   1.000
_cell.length_c   1.000
_cell.angle_alpha   90.00
_cell.angle_beta   90.00
_cell.angle_gamma   90.00
#
_symmetry.space_group_name_H-M   'P 1'
#
loop_
_entity.id
_entity.type
_entity.pdbx_description
1 polymer ?
#
loop_
_entity_poly.entity_id
_entity_poly.type
_entity_poly.pdbx_seq_one_letter_code
_entity_poly.pdbx_strand_id
1 'polypeptide(L)'
;MELQASLFFLILIFLLYLLFSLLIKPKLWCNCEICSAYLTLSWSKQFKNLCDWYTHLLKNSPSKSIHIHVLRNTITANPENIEYMLKTKFHNFPKGKPFSIILGDFLGRGIFNVDGDSWKFQKNMASMELGKTSICCYVFDIINCEIKTRLVPLLSKQDQVLDLQDVFKRFSFDVICWFSFGIDPSCLELSLPMSKLAMAFDLASKLSAERAMNVSPLVWKIKRALNLGSEKELKRAIERINLLAKEVISQRR
;
A
#
# COMPACT_ATOMS: atom_id res chain seq x y z
N MET A 1 -49.19 -18.94 2.23
CA MET A 1 -47.79 -19.19 1.83
C MET A 1 -46.93 -17.93 1.85
N GLU A 2 -47.39 -16.79 1.32
CA GLU A 2 -46.59 -15.55 1.23
C GLU A 2 -46.23 -14.92 2.58
N LEU A 3 -47.14 -14.93 3.56
CA LEU A 3 -46.91 -14.36 4.90
C LEU A 3 -45.80 -15.10 5.67
N GLN A 4 -45.71 -16.42 5.47
CA GLN A 4 -44.74 -17.30 6.12
C GLN A 4 -43.33 -17.11 5.54
N ALA A 5 -43.24 -16.87 4.22
CA ALA A 5 -41.99 -16.53 3.54
C ALA A 5 -41.45 -15.15 3.97
N SER A 6 -42.34 -14.16 4.12
CA SER A 6 -41.97 -12.82 4.60
C SER A 6 -41.42 -12.84 6.03
N LEU A 7 -42.06 -13.60 6.94
CA LEU A 7 -41.62 -13.74 8.32
C LEU A 7 -40.24 -14.43 8.40
N PHE A 8 -40.02 -15.47 7.60
CA PHE A 8 -38.71 -16.14 7.50
C PHE A 8 -37.61 -15.19 7.02
N PHE A 9 -37.91 -14.33 6.03
CA PHE A 9 -36.97 -13.35 5.51
C PHE A 9 -36.59 -12.30 6.57
N LEU A 10 -37.55 -11.81 7.34
CA LEU A 10 -37.31 -10.86 8.44
C LEU A 10 -36.49 -11.48 9.58
N ILE A 11 -36.78 -12.74 9.94
CA ILE A 11 -35.98 -13.48 10.93
C ILE A 11 -34.56 -13.70 10.42
N LEU A 12 -34.39 -14.04 9.13
CA LEU A 12 -33.06 -14.19 8.53
C LEU A 12 -32.28 -12.88 8.54
N ILE A 13 -32.91 -11.75 8.18
CA ILE A 13 -32.29 -10.41 8.26
C ILE A 13 -31.91 -10.08 9.70
N PHE A 14 -32.78 -10.36 10.67
CA PHE A 14 -32.52 -10.09 12.08
C PHE A 14 -31.40 -10.97 12.64
N LEU A 15 -31.36 -12.25 12.27
CA LEU A 15 -30.28 -13.17 12.63
C LEU A 15 -28.97 -12.74 11.97
N LEU A 16 -28.97 -12.36 10.69
CA LEU A 16 -27.81 -11.81 10.00
C LEU A 16 -27.35 -10.50 10.66
N TYR A 17 -28.26 -9.63 11.08
CA TYR A 17 -27.96 -8.41 11.82
C TYR A 17 -27.35 -8.70 13.19
N LEU A 18 -27.91 -9.64 13.96
CA LEU A 18 -27.38 -10.05 15.26
C LEU A 18 -26.00 -10.69 15.12
N LEU A 19 -25.80 -11.55 14.12
CA LEU A 19 -24.53 -12.22 13.85
C LEU A 19 -23.48 -11.22 13.35
N PHE A 20 -23.88 -10.26 12.51
CA PHE A 20 -23.06 -9.11 12.11
C PHE A 20 -22.68 -8.23 13.32
N SER A 21 -23.64 -7.92 14.18
CA SER A 21 -23.45 -7.19 15.44
C SER A 21 -22.50 -7.94 16.37
N LEU A 22 -22.66 -9.25 16.56
CA LEU A 22 -21.81 -10.07 17.42
C LEU A 22 -20.38 -10.22 16.88
N LEU A 23 -20.20 -10.26 15.55
CA LEU A 23 -18.88 -10.29 14.91
C LEU A 23 -18.14 -8.95 14.96
N ILE A 24 -18.88 -7.83 15.07
CA ILE A 24 -18.34 -6.46 15.05
C ILE A 24 -18.18 -5.87 16.45
N LYS A 25 -19.11 -6.15 17.37
CA LYS A 25 -19.13 -5.67 18.76
C LYS A 25 -17.79 -5.81 19.49
N PRO A 26 -17.11 -6.98 19.52
CA PRO A 26 -15.86 -7.11 20.26
C PRO A 26 -14.67 -6.34 19.65
N LYS A 27 -14.78 -5.85 18.41
CA LYS A 27 -13.72 -5.03 17.78
C LYS A 27 -13.87 -3.53 18.02
N LEU A 28 -15.06 -3.06 18.39
CA LEU A 28 -15.39 -1.62 18.47
C LEU A 28 -15.57 -1.08 19.89
N TRP A 29 -15.47 -1.92 20.92
CA TRP A 29 -15.79 -1.58 22.31
C TRP A 29 -14.64 -0.97 23.12
N CYS A 30 -13.62 -0.41 22.45
CA CYS A 30 -12.62 0.37 23.15
C CYS A 30 -13.04 1.84 23.21
N ASN A 31 -13.31 2.33 24.42
CA ASN A 31 -13.73 3.71 24.66
C ASN A 31 -12.55 4.67 24.91
N CYS A 32 -11.31 4.25 24.65
CA CYS A 32 -10.18 5.16 24.81
C CYS A 32 -10.18 6.26 23.74
N GLU A 33 -9.61 7.40 24.08
CA GLU A 33 -9.58 8.58 23.21
C GLU A 33 -8.92 8.28 21.85
N ILE A 34 -7.83 7.51 21.82
CA ILE A 34 -7.13 7.13 20.58
C ILE A 34 -8.07 6.34 19.66
N CYS A 35 -8.78 5.34 20.19
CA CYS A 35 -9.71 4.54 19.40
C CYS A 35 -10.91 5.36 18.93
N SER A 36 -11.47 6.21 19.80
CA SER A 36 -12.56 7.12 19.44
C SER A 36 -12.13 8.08 18.34
N ALA A 37 -10.94 8.67 18.45
CA ALA A 37 -10.37 9.56 17.46
C ALA A 37 -10.15 8.86 16.12
N TYR A 38 -9.64 7.63 16.13
CA TYR A 38 -9.48 6.80 14.94
C TYR A 38 -10.83 6.55 14.24
N LEU A 39 -11.83 6.06 14.98
CA LEU A 39 -13.14 5.68 14.45
C LEU A 39 -13.92 6.88 13.89
N THR A 40 -13.86 8.02 14.58
CA THR A 40 -14.57 9.25 14.20
C THR A 40 -13.80 10.12 13.20
N LEU A 41 -12.58 9.72 12.84
CA LEU A 41 -11.63 10.52 12.06
C LEU A 41 -11.38 11.92 12.65
N SER A 42 -11.63 12.14 13.94
CA SER A 42 -11.51 13.47 14.55
C SER A 42 -10.07 13.96 14.64
N TRP A 43 -9.08 13.06 14.57
CA TRP A 43 -7.65 13.42 14.45
C TRP A 43 -7.37 14.25 13.19
N SER A 44 -8.14 14.08 12.11
CA SER A 44 -7.94 14.81 10.84
C SER A 44 -8.22 16.31 10.94
N LYS A 45 -8.87 16.76 12.03
CA LYS A 45 -9.07 18.18 12.32
C LYS A 45 -7.78 18.92 12.69
N GLN A 46 -6.79 18.19 13.23
CA GLN A 46 -5.55 18.77 13.73
C GLN A 46 -4.32 18.29 12.95
N PHE A 47 -4.39 17.11 12.32
CA PHE A 47 -3.26 16.48 11.64
C PHE A 47 -3.58 16.24 10.16
N LYS A 48 -2.61 16.53 9.29
CA LYS A 48 -2.76 16.36 7.83
C LYS A 48 -2.87 14.90 7.41
N ASN A 49 -2.18 14.00 8.12
CA ASN A 49 -2.16 12.59 7.83
C ASN A 49 -2.05 11.74 9.12
N LEU A 50 -2.28 10.44 8.96
CA LEU A 50 -2.28 9.48 10.06
C LEU A 50 -0.89 9.34 10.73
N CYS A 51 0.19 9.47 9.96
CA CYS A 51 1.56 9.37 10.46
C CYS A 51 1.91 10.55 11.38
N ASP A 52 1.49 11.78 11.06
CA ASP A 52 1.68 12.96 11.91
C ASP A 52 0.97 12.78 13.25
N TRP A 53 -0.26 12.27 13.21
CA TRP A 53 -1.03 11.98 14.42
C TRP A 53 -0.39 10.87 15.26
N TYR A 54 0.05 9.76 14.65
CA TYR A 54 0.78 8.71 15.35
C TYR A 54 2.08 9.24 15.96
N THR A 55 2.83 10.06 15.23
CA THR A 55 4.07 10.68 15.72
C THR A 55 3.81 11.55 16.94
N HIS A 56 2.74 12.34 16.92
CA HIS A 56 2.31 13.13 18.08
C HIS A 56 2.01 12.23 19.30
N LEU A 57 1.20 11.19 19.11
CA LEU A 57 0.86 10.25 20.20
C LEU A 57 2.09 9.53 20.75
N LEU A 58 3.00 9.08 19.89
CA LEU A 58 4.25 8.41 20.27
C LEU A 58 5.19 9.36 21.02
N LYS A 59 5.30 10.62 20.59
CA LYS A 59 6.10 11.65 21.25
C LYS A 59 5.63 11.86 22.69
N ASN A 60 4.32 11.86 22.92
CA ASN A 60 3.70 12.09 24.23
C ASN A 60 3.58 10.81 25.09
N SER A 61 3.77 9.63 24.51
CA SER A 61 3.78 8.38 25.28
C SER A 61 5.11 8.20 26.04
N PRO A 62 5.08 7.92 27.36
CA PRO A 62 6.29 7.64 28.14
C PRO A 62 7.08 6.43 27.60
N SER A 63 6.38 5.38 27.16
CA SER A 63 6.99 4.15 26.61
C SER A 63 7.38 4.28 25.14
N LYS A 64 7.08 5.43 24.51
CA LYS A 64 7.13 5.62 23.05
C LYS A 64 6.35 4.54 22.29
N SER A 65 5.32 3.97 22.92
CA SER A 65 4.42 2.99 22.33
C SER A 65 2.96 3.39 22.55
N ILE A 66 2.11 3.09 21.58
CA ILE A 66 0.67 3.34 21.63
C ILE A 66 -0.11 2.13 21.14
N HIS A 67 -1.33 1.97 21.64
CA HIS A 67 -2.22 0.87 21.26
C HIS A 67 -3.48 1.40 20.58
N ILE A 68 -3.74 0.90 19.37
CA ILE A 68 -4.98 1.15 18.63
C ILE A 68 -5.82 -0.11 18.72
N HIS A 69 -6.56 -0.24 19.82
CA HIS A 69 -7.30 -1.46 20.18
C HIS A 69 -8.32 -1.87 19.11
N VAL A 70 -8.97 -0.91 18.45
CA VAL A 70 -9.95 -1.18 17.38
C VAL A 70 -9.32 -1.83 16.15
N LEU A 71 -8.01 -1.63 15.94
CA LEU A 71 -7.22 -2.31 14.92
C LEU A 71 -6.46 -3.52 15.46
N ARG A 72 -6.41 -3.70 16.79
CA ARG A 72 -5.53 -4.65 17.50
C ARG A 72 -4.05 -4.46 17.15
N ASN A 73 -3.65 -3.21 16.92
CA ASN A 73 -2.29 -2.85 16.55
C ASN A 73 -1.59 -2.13 17.70
N THR A 74 -0.29 -2.42 17.85
CA THR A 74 0.64 -1.66 18.67
C THR A 74 1.59 -0.94 17.75
N ILE A 75 1.81 0.34 17.99
CA ILE A 75 2.77 1.17 17.25
C ILE A 75 3.83 1.61 18.25
N THR A 76 5.10 1.45 17.90
CA THR A 76 6.23 1.76 18.78
C THR A 76 7.29 2.55 18.03
N ALA A 77 7.81 3.58 18.68
CA ALA A 77 9.02 4.31 18.33
C ALA A 77 10.14 4.06 19.36
N ASN A 78 9.93 3.14 20.32
CA ASN A 78 10.97 2.73 21.26
C ASN A 78 12.06 1.93 20.52
N PRO A 79 13.34 2.36 20.58
CA PRO A 79 14.43 1.72 19.85
C PRO A 79 14.67 0.26 20.28
N GLU A 80 14.49 -0.08 21.56
CA GLU A 80 14.66 -1.44 22.06
C GLU A 80 13.61 -2.39 21.47
N ASN A 81 12.35 -1.92 21.40
CA ASN A 81 11.28 -2.68 20.76
C ASN A 81 11.54 -2.87 19.26
N ILE A 82 12.04 -1.82 18.58
CA ILE A 82 12.36 -1.87 17.15
C ILE A 82 13.50 -2.86 16.89
N GLU A 83 14.58 -2.81 17.68
CA GLU A 83 15.68 -3.77 17.57
C GLU A 83 15.19 -5.20 17.85
N TYR A 84 14.38 -5.37 18.89
CA TYR A 84 13.82 -6.67 19.23
C TYR A 84 12.99 -7.25 18.08
N MET A 85 12.12 -6.44 17.47
CA MET A 85 11.26 -6.86 16.36
C MET A 85 12.02 -7.09 15.07
N LEU A 86 12.94 -6.21 14.69
CA LEU A 86 13.56 -6.23 13.36
C LEU A 86 14.87 -7.03 13.30
N LYS A 87 15.50 -7.30 14.45
CA LYS A 87 16.80 -7.99 14.54
C LYS A 87 16.73 -9.20 15.47
N THR A 88 16.40 -9.02 16.74
CA THR A 88 16.53 -10.11 17.75
C THR A 88 15.53 -11.25 17.55
N LYS A 89 14.26 -10.94 17.26
CA LYS A 89 13.16 -11.91 17.14
C LYS A 89 12.33 -11.70 15.87
N PHE A 90 12.98 -11.36 14.76
CA PHE A 90 12.32 -11.11 13.47
C PHE A 90 11.27 -12.16 13.05
N HIS A 91 11.57 -13.44 13.24
CA HIS A 91 10.66 -14.54 12.88
C HIS A 91 9.33 -14.53 13.66
N ASN A 92 9.27 -13.88 14.83
CA ASN A 92 8.04 -13.74 15.62
C ASN A 92 7.15 -12.60 15.16
N PHE A 93 7.59 -11.77 14.21
CA PHE A 93 6.85 -10.61 13.70
C PHE A 93 6.60 -10.70 12.20
N PRO A 94 5.92 -11.76 11.70
CA PRO A 94 5.51 -11.81 10.30
C PRO A 94 4.49 -10.71 9.99
N LYS A 95 4.39 -10.30 8.73
CA LYS A 95 3.33 -9.37 8.29
C LYS A 95 1.96 -10.01 8.44
N GLY A 96 1.88 -11.32 8.18
CA GLY A 96 0.72 -12.15 8.44
C GLY A 96 -0.40 -12.00 7.41
N LYS A 97 -1.40 -12.89 7.54
CA LYS A 97 -2.55 -12.97 6.63
C LYS A 97 -3.35 -11.66 6.48
N PRO A 98 -3.58 -10.85 7.53
CA PRO A 98 -4.30 -9.59 7.38
C PRO A 98 -3.60 -8.63 6.40
N PHE A 99 -2.27 -8.50 6.51
CA PHE A 99 -1.48 -7.66 5.62
C PHE A 99 -1.43 -8.25 4.20
N SER A 100 -1.20 -9.56 4.08
CA SER A 100 -1.04 -10.19 2.77
C SER A 100 -2.30 -10.13 1.90
N ILE A 101 -3.48 -10.15 2.51
CA ILE A 101 -4.76 -9.99 1.80
C ILE A 101 -4.94 -8.56 1.27
N ILE A 102 -4.50 -7.55 2.01
CA ILE A 102 -4.69 -6.14 1.64
C ILE A 102 -3.98 -5.83 0.32
N LEU A 103 -2.72 -6.25 0.20
CA LEU A 103 -1.89 -6.02 -0.98
C LEU A 103 -1.95 -7.18 -1.99
N GLY A 104 -2.65 -8.27 -1.68
CA GLY A 104 -2.61 -9.51 -2.45
C GLY A 104 -3.03 -9.38 -3.90
N ASP A 105 -4.05 -8.58 -4.22
CA ASP A 105 -4.46 -8.42 -5.62
C ASP A 105 -3.46 -7.59 -6.43
N PHE A 106 -2.71 -6.70 -5.76
CA PHE A 106 -1.78 -5.78 -6.40
C PHE A 106 -0.36 -6.36 -6.49
N LEU A 107 0.20 -6.83 -5.36
CA LEU A 107 1.57 -7.34 -5.26
C LEU A 107 1.66 -8.87 -5.36
N GLY A 108 0.51 -9.57 -5.42
CA GLY A 108 0.47 -11.01 -5.55
C GLY A 108 1.20 -11.73 -4.41
N ARG A 109 2.01 -12.73 -4.77
CA ARG A 109 2.89 -13.48 -3.85
C ARG A 109 4.37 -13.09 -4.01
N GLY A 110 4.61 -11.81 -4.34
CA GLY A 110 5.95 -11.25 -4.47
C GLY A 110 6.62 -10.94 -3.14
N ILE A 111 7.89 -10.51 -3.21
CA ILE A 111 8.79 -10.36 -2.07
C ILE A 111 8.24 -9.45 -0.97
N PHE A 112 7.42 -8.47 -1.33
CA PHE A 112 6.81 -7.54 -0.37
C PHE A 112 5.58 -8.12 0.36
N ASN A 113 4.99 -9.21 -0.13
CA ASN A 113 3.69 -9.72 0.35
C ASN A 113 3.74 -11.12 0.99
N VAL A 114 4.87 -11.84 0.85
CA VAL A 114 5.09 -13.15 1.49
C VAL A 114 5.87 -13.03 2.79
N ASP A 115 5.80 -14.07 3.64
CA ASP A 115 6.52 -14.19 4.91
C ASP A 115 7.36 -15.49 4.94
N GLY A 116 8.16 -15.66 5.98
CA GLY A 116 8.90 -16.89 6.27
C GLY A 116 9.90 -17.29 5.18
N ASP A 117 9.96 -18.59 4.89
CA ASP A 117 10.95 -19.14 3.96
C ASP A 117 10.76 -18.66 2.53
N SER A 118 9.51 -18.46 2.09
CA SER A 118 9.24 -17.89 0.76
C SER A 118 9.79 -16.48 0.63
N TRP A 119 9.63 -15.64 1.66
CA TRP A 119 10.23 -14.31 1.69
C TRP A 119 11.75 -14.37 1.68
N LYS A 120 12.34 -15.23 2.53
CA LYS A 120 13.79 -15.40 2.63
C LYS A 120 14.39 -15.84 1.28
N PHE A 121 13.75 -16.81 0.62
CA PHE A 121 14.16 -17.29 -0.69
C PHE A 121 14.12 -16.17 -1.74
N GLN A 122 12.99 -15.48 -1.87
CA GLN A 122 12.83 -14.39 -2.85
C GLN A 122 13.81 -13.23 -2.57
N LYS A 123 14.02 -12.88 -1.30
CA LYS A 123 14.99 -11.85 -0.87
C LYS A 123 16.42 -12.23 -1.22
N ASN A 124 16.83 -13.47 -0.92
CA ASN A 124 18.18 -13.92 -1.21
C ASN A 124 18.44 -13.91 -2.72
N MET A 125 17.51 -14.44 -3.51
CA MET A 125 17.59 -14.41 -4.97
C MET A 125 17.70 -12.97 -5.50
N ALA A 126 16.80 -12.08 -5.08
CA ALA A 126 16.82 -10.68 -5.51
C ALA A 126 18.13 -9.97 -5.10
N SER A 127 18.60 -10.18 -3.88
CA SER A 127 19.84 -9.55 -3.38
C SER A 127 21.08 -10.03 -4.14
N MET A 128 21.13 -11.32 -4.52
CA MET A 128 22.21 -11.87 -5.32
C MET A 128 22.22 -11.30 -6.73
N GLU A 129 21.05 -11.19 -7.37
CA GLU A 129 20.96 -10.66 -8.74
C GLU A 129 21.22 -9.16 -8.79
N LEU A 130 20.61 -8.38 -7.89
CA LEU A 130 20.78 -6.93 -7.83
C LEU A 130 22.14 -6.50 -7.27
N GLY A 131 22.83 -7.38 -6.54
CA GLY A 131 24.16 -7.11 -5.99
C GLY A 131 25.30 -7.31 -6.98
N LYS A 132 25.04 -7.81 -8.19
CA LYS A 132 26.08 -8.01 -9.22
C LYS A 132 26.63 -6.67 -9.68
N THR A 133 27.95 -6.54 -9.72
CA THR A 133 28.63 -5.31 -10.19
C THR A 133 28.16 -4.88 -11.58
N SER A 134 27.95 -5.84 -12.51
CA SER A 134 27.43 -5.54 -13.85
C SER A 134 26.05 -4.90 -13.84
N ILE A 135 25.16 -5.36 -12.95
CA ILE A 135 23.82 -4.78 -12.77
C ILE A 135 23.92 -3.39 -12.15
N CYS A 136 24.76 -3.20 -11.13
CA CYS A 136 24.99 -1.90 -10.52
C CYS A 136 25.54 -0.87 -11.54
N CYS A 137 26.52 -1.26 -12.36
CA CYS A 137 27.06 -0.40 -13.43
C CYS A 137 25.96 -0.04 -14.43
N TYR A 138 25.17 -1.02 -14.89
CA TYR A 138 24.07 -0.79 -15.82
C TYR A 138 23.02 0.19 -15.27
N VAL A 139 22.63 0.03 -14.00
CA VAL A 139 21.70 0.97 -13.33
C VAL A 139 22.31 2.36 -13.22
N PHE A 140 23.61 2.46 -12.90
CA PHE A 140 24.31 3.73 -12.82
C PHE A 140 24.34 4.45 -14.16
N ASP A 141 24.53 3.73 -15.27
CA ASP A 141 24.49 4.30 -16.62
C ASP A 141 23.09 4.82 -16.97
N ILE A 142 22.02 4.06 -16.65
CA ILE A 142 20.63 4.52 -16.82
C ILE A 142 20.40 5.81 -16.05
N ILE A 143 20.76 5.83 -14.75
CA ILE A 143 20.56 7.00 -13.89
C ILE A 143 21.32 8.21 -14.41
N ASN A 144 22.59 8.05 -14.80
CA ASN A 144 23.38 9.15 -15.34
C ASN A 144 22.84 9.69 -16.66
N CYS A 145 22.36 8.79 -17.53
CA CYS A 145 21.71 9.19 -18.77
C CYS A 145 20.48 10.04 -18.43
N GLU A 146 19.58 9.52 -17.60
CA GLU A 146 18.34 10.19 -17.17
C GLU A 146 18.59 11.56 -16.55
N ILE A 147 19.61 11.66 -15.69
CA ILE A 147 20.00 12.92 -15.03
C ILE A 147 20.45 13.94 -16.07
N LYS A 148 21.37 13.55 -16.97
CA LYS A 148 21.99 14.46 -17.93
C LYS A 148 21.02 14.91 -19.03
N THR A 149 20.16 14.00 -19.49
CA THR A 149 19.30 14.25 -20.66
C THR A 149 17.93 14.82 -20.30
N ARG A 150 17.40 14.53 -19.10
CA ARG A 150 16.03 14.94 -18.72
C ARG A 150 15.99 15.75 -17.43
N LEU A 151 16.55 15.26 -16.32
CA LEU A 151 16.42 15.94 -15.02
C LEU A 151 17.13 17.29 -14.98
N VAL A 152 18.42 17.36 -15.32
CA VAL A 152 19.20 18.60 -15.30
C VAL A 152 18.61 19.64 -16.27
N PRO A 153 18.26 19.29 -17.53
CA PRO A 153 17.59 20.22 -18.43
C PRO A 153 16.25 20.73 -17.88
N LEU A 154 15.46 19.88 -17.22
CA LEU A 154 14.20 20.30 -16.60
C LEU A 154 14.44 21.30 -15.46
N LEU A 155 15.39 21.03 -14.58
CA LEU A 155 15.72 21.88 -13.43
C LEU A 155 16.41 23.20 -13.84
N SER A 156 17.05 23.23 -15.01
CA SER A 156 17.75 24.42 -15.51
C SER A 156 16.83 25.45 -16.17
N LYS A 157 15.54 25.15 -16.37
CA LYS A 157 14.59 26.10 -16.95
C LYS A 157 14.34 27.24 -15.96
N GLN A 158 14.65 28.47 -16.38
CA GLN A 158 14.33 29.67 -15.61
C GLN A 158 12.81 29.91 -15.60
N ASP A 159 12.31 30.54 -14.54
CA ASP A 159 10.92 30.98 -14.37
C ASP A 159 9.83 29.88 -14.28
N GLN A 160 10.19 28.63 -13.96
CA GLN A 160 9.23 27.56 -13.71
C GLN A 160 9.20 27.14 -12.23
N VAL A 161 8.05 27.24 -11.58
CA VAL A 161 7.81 26.61 -10.27
C VAL A 161 7.62 25.11 -10.49
N LEU A 162 8.49 24.31 -9.87
CA LEU A 162 8.47 22.85 -9.98
C LEU A 162 8.09 22.21 -8.64
N ASP A 163 7.15 21.26 -8.69
CA ASP A 163 6.93 20.34 -7.58
C ASP A 163 8.00 19.24 -7.61
N LEU A 164 9.02 19.37 -6.76
CA LEU A 164 10.12 18.40 -6.69
C LEU A 164 9.65 17.00 -6.31
N GLN A 165 8.53 16.86 -5.58
CA GLN A 165 7.98 15.56 -5.25
C GLN A 165 7.46 14.85 -6.51
N ASP A 166 6.72 15.55 -7.38
CA ASP A 166 6.24 15.00 -8.64
C ASP A 166 7.40 14.73 -9.61
N VAL A 167 8.37 15.64 -9.69
CA VAL A 167 9.58 15.48 -10.52
C VAL A 167 10.36 14.22 -10.13
N PHE A 168 10.68 14.04 -8.84
CA PHE A 168 11.43 12.86 -8.41
C PHE A 168 10.63 11.57 -8.50
N LYS A 169 9.30 11.64 -8.34
CA LYS A 169 8.42 10.49 -8.58
C LYS A 169 8.50 10.04 -10.05
N ARG A 170 8.38 10.98 -10.99
CA ARG A 170 8.48 10.71 -12.44
C ARG A 170 9.85 10.18 -12.83
N PHE A 171 10.92 10.83 -12.37
CA PHE A 171 12.30 10.39 -12.58
C PHE A 171 12.51 8.96 -12.08
N SER A 172 12.10 8.67 -10.85
CA SER A 172 12.25 7.33 -10.26
C SER A 172 11.48 6.28 -11.05
N PHE A 173 10.28 6.63 -11.53
CA PHE A 173 9.45 5.73 -12.33
C PHE A 173 10.11 5.41 -13.69
N ASP A 174 10.64 6.41 -14.39
CA ASP A 174 11.33 6.22 -15.66
C ASP A 174 12.58 5.34 -15.49
N VAL A 175 13.40 5.60 -14.47
CA VAL A 175 14.56 4.76 -14.13
C VAL A 175 14.15 3.32 -13.83
N ILE A 176 13.11 3.10 -13.02
CA ILE A 176 12.65 1.73 -12.68
C ILE A 176 12.11 1.01 -13.90
N CYS A 177 11.41 1.71 -14.82
CA CYS A 177 10.85 1.12 -16.03
C CYS A 177 11.94 0.75 -17.03
N TRP A 178 12.95 1.61 -17.20
CA TRP A 178 14.14 1.28 -17.97
C TRP A 178 14.85 0.06 -17.39
N PHE A 179 15.14 0.08 -16.09
CA PHE A 179 15.87 -1.00 -15.44
C PHE A 179 15.11 -2.34 -15.46
N SER A 180 13.83 -2.33 -15.11
CA SER A 180 13.04 -3.55 -14.92
C SER A 180 12.48 -4.10 -16.23
N PHE A 181 12.01 -3.20 -17.11
CA PHE A 181 11.26 -3.57 -18.30
C PHE A 181 11.96 -3.19 -19.61
N GLY A 182 13.04 -2.39 -19.56
CA GLY A 182 13.74 -1.94 -20.77
C GLY A 182 12.89 -1.00 -21.61
N ILE A 183 11.94 -0.29 -20.98
CA ILE A 183 10.98 0.60 -21.65
C ILE A 183 11.13 1.99 -21.07
N ASP A 184 11.14 2.99 -21.94
CA ASP A 184 11.05 4.40 -21.58
C ASP A 184 9.58 4.86 -21.55
N PRO A 185 9.01 5.21 -20.38
CA PRO A 185 7.68 5.81 -20.34
C PRO A 185 7.70 7.33 -20.55
N SER A 186 8.88 7.96 -20.56
CA SER A 186 9.08 9.41 -20.64
C SER A 186 8.21 10.22 -19.69
N CYS A 187 8.00 9.76 -18.45
CA CYS A 187 7.17 10.47 -17.47
C CYS A 187 7.77 11.80 -17.04
N LEU A 188 9.09 11.96 -17.08
CA LEU A 188 9.80 13.17 -16.66
C LEU A 188 9.64 14.34 -17.65
N GLU A 189 9.21 14.07 -18.87
CA GLU A 189 8.79 15.09 -19.81
C GLU A 189 7.46 15.69 -19.36
N LEU A 190 7.49 16.81 -18.63
CA LEU A 190 6.29 17.43 -18.06
C LEU A 190 5.25 17.86 -19.11
N SER A 191 5.65 18.01 -20.38
CA SER A 191 4.73 18.23 -21.51
C SER A 191 3.87 17.01 -21.83
N LEU A 192 4.26 15.82 -21.37
CA LEU A 192 3.53 14.58 -21.58
C LEU A 192 2.71 14.20 -20.35
N PRO A 193 1.51 13.62 -20.54
CA PRO A 193 0.75 13.07 -19.44
C PRO A 193 1.53 11.94 -18.77
N MET A 194 1.38 11.80 -17.46
CA MET A 194 1.99 10.69 -16.73
C MET A 194 1.57 9.36 -17.39
N SER A 195 2.52 8.42 -17.52
CA SER A 195 2.23 7.18 -18.24
C SER A 195 1.02 6.46 -17.64
N LYS A 196 0.23 5.80 -18.48
CA LYS A 196 -0.94 5.02 -18.02
C LYS A 196 -0.54 3.94 -17.01
N LEU A 197 0.70 3.46 -17.09
CA LEU A 197 1.27 2.51 -16.14
C LEU A 197 1.51 3.17 -14.77
N ALA A 198 2.18 4.32 -14.73
CA ALA A 198 2.42 5.07 -13.50
C ALA A 198 1.12 5.44 -12.78
N MET A 199 0.12 5.95 -13.51
CA MET A 199 -1.19 6.25 -12.93
C MET A 199 -1.89 5.01 -12.36
N ALA A 200 -1.81 3.87 -13.07
CA ALA A 200 -2.39 2.62 -12.58
C ALA A 200 -1.67 2.11 -11.33
N PHE A 201 -0.34 2.22 -11.26
CA PHE A 201 0.45 1.85 -10.08
C PHE A 201 0.15 2.75 -8.87
N ASP A 202 0.11 4.07 -9.07
CA ASP A 202 -0.24 5.03 -8.01
C ASP A 202 -1.64 4.75 -7.47
N LEU A 203 -2.62 4.54 -8.36
CA LEU A 203 -3.99 4.23 -7.98
C LEU A 203 -4.09 2.88 -7.25
N ALA A 204 -3.44 1.83 -7.78
CA ALA A 204 -3.47 0.51 -7.16
C ALA A 204 -2.84 0.51 -5.76
N SER A 205 -1.72 1.23 -5.60
CA SER A 205 -1.02 1.40 -4.32
C SER A 205 -1.87 2.16 -3.32
N LYS A 206 -2.45 3.30 -3.72
CA LYS A 206 -3.32 4.13 -2.88
C LYS A 206 -4.54 3.34 -2.40
N LEU A 207 -5.29 2.74 -3.31
CA LEU A 207 -6.53 2.03 -2.97
C LEU A 207 -6.24 0.77 -2.13
N SER A 208 -5.10 0.11 -2.36
CA SER A 208 -4.67 -0.99 -1.49
C SER A 208 -4.33 -0.50 -0.09
N ALA A 209 -3.63 0.64 0.06
CA ALA A 209 -3.33 1.23 1.37
C ALA A 209 -4.60 1.68 2.12
N GLU A 210 -5.59 2.23 1.41
CA GLU A 210 -6.88 2.62 2.00
C GLU A 210 -7.65 1.43 2.61
N ARG A 211 -7.47 0.20 2.09
CA ARG A 211 -8.02 -1.01 2.74
C ARG A 211 -7.49 -1.19 4.16
N ALA A 212 -6.23 -0.84 4.42
CA ALA A 212 -5.60 -0.94 5.74
C ALA A 212 -6.15 0.09 6.74
N MET A 213 -6.72 1.20 6.25
CA MET A 213 -7.34 2.21 7.10
C MET A 213 -8.75 1.81 7.58
N ASN A 214 -9.38 0.84 6.91
CA ASN A 214 -10.71 0.37 7.28
C ASN A 214 -10.66 -0.54 8.51
N VAL A 215 -11.46 -0.22 9.53
CA VAL A 215 -11.54 -0.97 10.80
C VAL A 215 -11.98 -2.42 10.57
N SER A 216 -12.83 -2.66 9.57
CA SER A 216 -13.32 -3.99 9.23
C SER A 216 -13.02 -4.35 7.77
N PRO A 217 -12.34 -5.48 7.53
CA PRO A 217 -12.13 -5.99 6.17
C PRO A 217 -13.44 -6.28 5.41
N LEU A 218 -14.56 -6.41 6.11
CA LEU A 218 -15.87 -6.64 5.47
C LEU A 218 -16.26 -5.47 4.55
N VAL A 219 -15.88 -4.24 4.90
CA VAL A 219 -16.24 -3.04 4.13
C VAL A 219 -15.73 -3.14 2.70
N TRP A 220 -14.43 -3.38 2.52
CA TRP A 220 -13.85 -3.49 1.19
C TRP A 220 -14.20 -4.83 0.52
N LYS A 221 -14.40 -5.92 1.29
CA LYS A 221 -14.84 -7.20 0.71
C LYS A 221 -16.24 -7.12 0.09
N ILE A 222 -17.17 -6.40 0.74
CA ILE A 222 -18.51 -6.16 0.20
C ILE A 222 -18.43 -5.27 -1.05
N LYS A 223 -17.66 -4.17 -0.99
CA LYS A 223 -17.41 -3.33 -2.17
C LYS A 223 -16.84 -4.12 -3.35
N ARG A 224 -15.92 -5.06 -3.08
CA ARG A 224 -15.33 -5.95 -4.08
C ARG A 224 -16.39 -6.90 -4.66
N ALA A 225 -17.19 -7.54 -3.81
CA ALA A 225 -18.24 -8.47 -4.25
C ALA A 225 -19.29 -7.78 -5.14
N LEU A 226 -19.63 -6.52 -4.82
CA LEU A 226 -20.56 -5.71 -5.61
C LEU A 226 -19.89 -5.00 -6.80
N ASN A 227 -18.55 -5.06 -6.91
CA ASN A 227 -17.76 -4.35 -7.90
C ASN A 227 -18.05 -2.83 -7.94
N LEU A 228 -18.00 -2.18 -6.77
CA LEU A 228 -18.37 -0.77 -6.58
C LEU A 228 -17.21 0.09 -6.05
N GLY A 229 -17.24 1.38 -6.41
CA GLY A 229 -16.35 2.42 -5.90
C GLY A 229 -14.87 2.08 -6.05
N SER A 230 -14.12 2.27 -4.96
CA SER A 230 -12.67 2.03 -4.88
C SER A 230 -12.27 0.62 -5.33
N GLU A 231 -13.05 -0.42 -5.04
CA GLU A 231 -12.67 -1.79 -5.42
C GLU A 231 -12.82 -2.05 -6.92
N LYS A 232 -13.78 -1.38 -7.59
CA LYS A 232 -13.94 -1.41 -9.05
C LYS A 232 -12.76 -0.74 -9.74
N GLU A 233 -12.35 0.42 -9.22
CA GLU A 233 -11.20 1.18 -9.73
C GLU A 233 -9.89 0.43 -9.54
N LEU A 234 -9.69 -0.17 -8.36
CA LEU A 234 -8.53 -1.01 -8.07
C LEU A 234 -8.46 -2.22 -9.01
N LYS A 235 -9.60 -2.89 -9.27
CA LYS A 235 -9.66 -3.98 -10.24
C LYS A 235 -9.18 -3.53 -11.63
N ARG A 236 -9.68 -2.40 -12.12
CA ARG A 236 -9.27 -1.84 -13.43
C ARG A 236 -7.80 -1.45 -13.48
N ALA A 237 -7.29 -0.85 -12.41
CA ALA A 237 -5.87 -0.49 -12.31
C ALA A 237 -4.97 -1.74 -12.38
N ILE A 238 -5.33 -2.79 -11.66
CA ILE A 238 -4.62 -4.08 -11.68
C ILE A 238 -4.71 -4.74 -13.05
N GLU A 239 -5.87 -4.72 -13.70
CA GLU A 239 -6.03 -5.22 -15.08
C GLU A 239 -5.08 -4.50 -16.04
N ARG A 240 -4.95 -3.17 -15.93
CA ARG A 240 -4.03 -2.38 -16.76
C ARG A 240 -2.57 -2.74 -16.52
N ILE A 241 -2.16 -2.89 -15.26
CA ILE A 241 -0.80 -3.32 -14.90
C ILE A 241 -0.52 -4.70 -15.46
N ASN A 242 -1.45 -5.65 -15.30
CA ASN A 242 -1.29 -7.02 -15.78
C ASN A 242 -1.20 -7.11 -17.30
N LEU A 243 -1.96 -6.29 -18.03
CA LEU A 243 -1.87 -6.23 -19.50
C LEU A 243 -0.46 -5.80 -19.94
N LEU A 244 0.05 -4.72 -19.35
CA LEU A 244 1.38 -4.20 -19.69
C LEU A 244 2.49 -5.18 -19.26
N ALA A 245 2.38 -5.80 -18.09
CA ALA A 245 3.33 -6.83 -17.67
C ALA A 245 3.35 -8.02 -18.63
N LYS A 246 2.19 -8.48 -19.12
CA LYS A 246 2.10 -9.56 -20.11
C LYS A 246 2.74 -9.16 -21.44
N GLU A 247 2.52 -7.94 -21.90
CA GLU A 247 3.12 -7.40 -23.12
C GLU A 247 4.66 -7.41 -23.04
N VAL A 248 5.21 -6.88 -21.94
CA VAL A 248 6.66 -6.89 -21.69
C VAL A 248 7.22 -8.32 -21.65
N ILE A 249 6.54 -9.25 -20.98
CA ILE A 249 6.96 -10.65 -20.92
C ILE A 249 6.93 -11.28 -22.31
N SER A 250 5.90 -10.99 -23.12
CA SER A 250 5.75 -11.56 -24.45
C SER A 250 6.82 -11.07 -25.44
N GLN A 251 7.30 -9.83 -25.31
CA GLN A 251 8.36 -9.28 -26.14
C GLN A 251 9.75 -9.86 -25.80
N ARG A 252 9.91 -10.46 -24.61
CA ARG A 252 11.17 -11.03 -24.12
C ARG A 252 11.25 -12.56 -24.22
N ARG A 253 10.19 -13.22 -24.68
CA ARG A 253 10.15 -14.66 -24.96
C ARG A 253 10.27 -14.91 -26.45
#